data_AF-A0A6B3H8A7-F1
#
_entry.id   AF-A0A6B3H8A7-F1
#
_cell.length_a   1.000
_cell.length_b   1.000
_cell.length_c   1.000
_cell.angle_alpha   90.00
_cell.angle_beta   90.00
_cell.angle_gamma   90.00
#
_symmetry.space_group_name_H-M   'P 1'
#
loop_
_entity.id
_entity.type
_entity.pdbx_description
1 polymer ?
#
loop_
_entity_poly.entity_id
_entity_poly.type
_entity_poly.pdbx_seq_one_letter_code
_entity_poly.pdbx_strand_id
1 'polypeptide(L)'
;MTSQTTLAKPGQEPGEPDRPDSSGGLQAGLKNRHLSMIAIGGVIGAGLFVGSSAGIAAAGPAILLSYAMVGLMVVLVMRMLGEMAA
;
A
#
# COMPACT_ATOMS: atom_id res chain seq x y z
N MET A 1 -3.23 14.81 -63.43
CA MET A 1 -3.94 15.84 -62.63
C MET A 1 -4.48 15.09 -61.42
N THR A 2 -3.99 15.22 -60.19
CA THR A 2 -3.22 16.28 -59.53
C THR A 2 -2.42 15.67 -58.38
N SER A 3 -1.22 16.21 -58.18
CA SER A 3 -0.18 15.87 -57.24
C SER A 3 -0.63 15.91 -55.77
N GLN A 4 -0.21 14.93 -54.96
CA GLN A 4 -0.14 15.08 -53.50
C GLN A 4 1.34 15.01 -53.11
N THR A 5 1.87 16.23 -53.00
CA THR A 5 3.22 16.63 -52.67
C THR A 5 3.47 16.45 -51.17
N THR A 6 4.67 15.95 -50.86
CA THR A 6 5.39 15.91 -49.58
C THR A 6 4.79 16.69 -48.40
N LEU A 7 4.64 16.01 -47.25
CA LEU A 7 4.78 16.63 -45.94
C LEU A 7 5.79 15.82 -45.13
N ALA A 8 7.07 16.06 -45.40
CA ALA A 8 8.16 15.67 -44.52
C ALA A 8 7.96 16.36 -43.16
N LYS A 9 7.78 15.56 -42.10
CA LYS A 9 7.80 15.99 -40.69
C LYS A 9 9.22 16.45 -40.36
N PRO A 10 9.49 17.74 -40.14
CA PRO A 10 10.81 18.20 -39.75
C PRO A 10 10.99 17.95 -38.25
N GLY A 11 11.98 17.14 -37.87
CA GLY A 11 12.39 16.98 -36.47
C GLY A 11 12.70 15.56 -35.98
N GLN A 12 12.78 14.54 -36.85
CA GLN A 12 13.32 13.25 -36.43
C GLN A 12 14.85 13.30 -36.53
N GLU A 13 15.48 13.81 -35.46
CA GLU A 13 16.93 13.69 -35.28
C GLU A 13 17.28 12.21 -35.04
N PRO A 14 18.16 11.61 -35.86
CA PRO A 14 18.54 10.20 -35.71
C PRO A 14 19.72 10.08 -34.75
N GLY A 15 19.49 9.57 -33.52
CA GLY A 15 20.63 9.26 -32.66
C GLY A 15 20.41 8.94 -31.18
N GLU A 16 19.19 8.76 -30.66
CA GLU A 16 19.04 8.40 -29.24
C GLU A 16 19.04 6.87 -29.07
N PRO A 17 20.00 6.28 -28.32
CA PRO A 17 20.04 4.85 -28.08
C PRO A 17 18.83 4.41 -27.27
N ASP A 18 18.21 3.31 -27.73
CA ASP A 18 17.14 2.55 -27.09
C ASP A 18 17.42 2.35 -25.59
N ARG A 19 16.81 3.20 -24.76
CA ARG A 19 16.83 3.05 -23.31
C ARG A 19 15.83 1.95 -23.01
N PRO A 20 16.18 0.91 -22.23
CA PRO A 20 15.26 -0.19 -22.00
C PRO A 20 13.97 0.37 -21.39
N ASP A 21 12.88 0.29 -22.14
CA ASP A 21 11.54 0.62 -21.68
C ASP A 21 11.28 -0.21 -20.43
N SER A 22 11.21 0.47 -19.28
CA SER A 22 10.85 -0.13 -18.00
C SER A 22 9.34 -0.45 -17.95
N SER A 23 8.81 -1.04 -19.03
CA SER A 23 7.46 -1.56 -19.18
C SER A 23 7.22 -2.85 -18.38
N GLY A 24 8.10 -3.17 -17.43
CA GLY A 24 7.88 -4.10 -16.34
C GLY A 24 7.29 -3.42 -15.09
N GLY A 25 6.58 -2.31 -15.26
CA GLY A 25 5.95 -1.59 -14.17
C GLY A 25 4.89 -2.46 -13.48
N LEU A 26 5.01 -2.63 -12.16
CA LEU A 26 3.97 -3.22 -11.32
C LEU A 26 2.63 -2.60 -11.69
N GLN A 27 1.73 -3.42 -12.24
CA GLN A 27 0.34 -3.01 -12.44
C GLN A 27 -0.21 -2.68 -11.05
N ALA A 28 -0.40 -1.38 -10.76
CA ALA A 28 -1.00 -0.91 -9.52
C ALA A 28 -2.50 -1.27 -9.52
N GLY A 29 -2.79 -2.56 -9.38
CA GLY A 29 -4.12 -3.17 -9.47
C GLY A 29 -4.71 -3.55 -8.11
N LEU A 30 -4.06 -3.14 -7.01
CA LEU A 30 -4.58 -3.41 -5.67
C LEU A 30 -5.74 -2.46 -5.37
N LYS A 31 -6.93 -2.95 -5.69
CA LYS A 31 -8.20 -2.35 -5.30
C LYS A 31 -8.25 -2.19 -3.78
N ASN A 32 -9.00 -1.19 -3.30
CA ASN A 32 -9.16 -0.89 -1.87
C ASN A 32 -9.52 -2.13 -1.01
N ARG A 33 -10.27 -3.07 -1.59
CA ARG A 33 -10.62 -4.36 -0.96
C ARG A 33 -9.40 -5.26 -0.71
N HIS A 34 -8.44 -5.29 -1.63
CA HIS A 34 -7.21 -6.09 -1.46
C HIS A 34 -6.33 -5.49 -0.36
N LEU A 35 -6.22 -4.15 -0.30
CA LEU A 35 -5.53 -3.48 0.81
C LEU A 35 -6.16 -3.79 2.16
N SER A 36 -7.49 -3.74 2.25
CA SER A 36 -8.21 -4.11 3.49
C SER A 36 -8.00 -5.58 3.85
N MET A 37 -8.03 -6.49 2.87
CA MET A 37 -7.75 -7.92 3.08
C MET A 37 -6.32 -8.16 3.58
N ILE A 38 -5.33 -7.45 3.02
CA ILE A 38 -3.92 -7.53 3.44
C ILE A 38 -3.78 -7.01 4.88
N ALA A 39 -4.40 -5.88 5.20
CA ALA A 39 -4.36 -5.30 6.55
C ALA A 39 -4.99 -6.23 7.60
N ILE A 40 -6.18 -6.80 7.31
CA ILE A 40 -6.84 -7.76 8.20
C ILE A 40 -6.00 -9.03 8.36
N GLY A 41 -5.47 -9.56 7.25
CA GLY A 41 -4.62 -10.76 7.26
C GLY A 41 -3.34 -10.55 8.08
N GLY A 42 -2.69 -9.39 7.95
CA GLY A 42 -1.49 -9.05 8.71
C GLY A 42 -1.75 -8.87 10.21
N VAL A 43 -2.84 -8.16 10.57
CA VAL A 43 -3.17 -7.90 11.98
C VAL A 43 -3.61 -9.17 12.70
N ILE A 44 -4.34 -10.08 12.02
CA ILE A 44 -4.74 -11.36 12.61
C ILE A 44 -3.55 -12.33 12.65
N GLY A 45 -2.79 -12.46 11.56
CA GLY A 45 -1.66 -13.40 11.48
C GLY A 45 -0.46 -13.01 12.35
N ALA A 46 0.34 -12.04 11.88
CA ALA A 46 1.53 -11.63 12.61
C ALA A 46 1.19 -10.83 13.89
N GLY A 47 0.17 -9.98 13.83
CA GLY A 47 -0.21 -9.12 14.95
C GLY A 47 -0.75 -9.92 16.15
N LEU A 48 -1.88 -10.60 15.97
CA LEU A 48 -2.53 -11.33 17.06
C LEU A 48 -1.85 -12.66 17.35
N PHE A 49 -1.52 -13.52 16.38
CA PHE A 49 -0.99 -14.84 16.72
C PHE A 49 0.48 -14.78 17.15
N VAL A 50 1.37 -14.21 16.33
CA VAL A 50 2.80 -14.13 16.67
C VAL A 50 3.00 -13.17 17.84
N GLY A 51 2.36 -11.99 17.81
CA GLY A 51 2.43 -11.01 18.89
C GLY A 51 1.85 -11.51 20.22
N SER A 52 0.66 -12.14 20.22
CA SER A 52 0.08 -12.67 21.46
C SER A 52 0.85 -13.87 21.97
N SER A 53 1.44 -14.71 21.12
CA SER A 53 2.22 -15.87 21.61
C SER A 53 3.37 -15.43 22.54
N ALA A 54 4.08 -14.36 22.17
CA ALA A 54 5.12 -13.77 23.00
C ALA A 54 4.53 -12.96 24.17
N GLY A 55 3.45 -12.21 23.94
CA GLY A 55 2.78 -11.41 24.96
C GLY A 55 2.17 -12.25 26.09
N ILE A 56 1.58 -13.40 25.76
CA ILE A 56 1.02 -14.36 26.73
C ILE A 56 2.15 -14.97 27.56
N ALA A 57 3.27 -15.33 26.94
CA ALA A 57 4.43 -15.87 27.67
C ALA A 57 5.02 -14.85 28.66
N ALA A 58 5.02 -13.56 28.32
CA ALA A 58 5.56 -12.49 29.16
C ALA A 58 4.58 -11.99 30.23
N ALA A 59 3.31 -11.78 29.89
CA ALA A 59 2.32 -11.15 30.78
C ALA A 59 1.35 -12.14 31.43
N GLY A 60 1.33 -13.40 30.99
CA GLY A 60 0.39 -14.41 31.48
C GLY A 60 -1.07 -13.96 31.31
N PRO A 61 -1.96 -14.24 32.28
CA PRO A 61 -3.39 -13.90 32.16
C PRO A 61 -3.66 -12.38 32.11
N ALA A 62 -2.70 -11.54 32.52
CA ALA A 62 -2.83 -10.09 32.45
C ALA A 62 -2.77 -9.53 31.02
N ILE A 63 -2.41 -10.35 30.02
CA ILE A 63 -2.34 -9.94 28.61
C ILE A 63 -3.66 -9.37 28.08
N LEU A 64 -4.80 -9.86 28.59
CA LEU A 64 -6.12 -9.35 28.22
C LEU A 64 -6.30 -7.89 28.65
N LEU A 65 -5.81 -7.54 29.84
CA LEU A 65 -5.86 -6.17 30.35
C LEU A 65 -4.93 -5.25 29.55
N SER A 66 -3.74 -5.74 29.19
CA SER A 66 -2.81 -5.03 28.32
C SER A 66 -3.41 -4.75 26.94
N TYR A 67 -4.02 -5.75 26.29
CA TYR A 67 -4.70 -5.55 25.01
C TYR A 67 -5.89 -4.60 25.11
N ALA A 68 -6.66 -4.64 26.21
CA ALA A 68 -7.76 -3.71 26.43
C ALA A 68 -7.28 -2.26 26.58
N MET A 69 -6.21 -2.03 27.36
CA MET A 69 -5.62 -0.69 27.53
C MET A 69 -5.01 -0.16 26.23
N VAL A 70 -4.22 -0.98 25.53
CA VAL A 70 -3.64 -0.59 24.24
C VAL A 70 -4.73 -0.37 23.20
N GLY A 71 -5.74 -1.26 23.14
CA GLY A 71 -6.88 -1.13 22.23
C GLY A 71 -7.65 0.17 22.46
N LEU A 72 -7.88 0.55 23.71
CA LEU A 72 -8.47 1.85 24.04
C LEU A 72 -7.59 3.01 23.55
N MET A 73 -6.28 2.92 23.77
CA MET A 73 -5.34 3.94 23.29
C MET A 73 -5.38 4.10 21.76
N VAL A 74 -5.45 2.99 21.02
CA VAL A 74 -5.57 2.98 19.56
C VAL A 74 -6.89 3.61 19.11
N VAL A 75 -8.01 3.31 19.78
CA VAL A 75 -9.31 3.95 19.48
C VAL A 75 -9.24 5.46 19.68
N LEU A 76 -8.59 5.94 20.74
CA LEU A 76 -8.41 7.37 20.97
C LEU A 76 -7.57 8.01 19.87
N VAL A 77 -6.46 7.38 19.46
CA VAL A 77 -5.62 7.88 18.37
C VAL A 77 -6.38 7.94 17.05
N MET A 78 -7.08 6.86 16.67
CA MET A 78 -7.91 6.84 15.46
C MET A 78 -9.01 7.90 15.51
N ARG A 79 -9.60 8.16 16.69
CA ARG A 79 -10.61 9.20 16.84
C ARG A 79 -10.01 10.59 16.64
N MET A 80 -8.81 10.88 17.18
CA MET A 80 -8.13 12.16 16.95
C MET A 80 -7.71 12.36 15.49
N LEU A 81 -7.19 11.32 14.84
CA LEU A 81 -6.86 11.37 13.41
C LEU A 81 -8.10 11.53 12.53
N GLY A 82 -9.22 10.91 12.93
CA GLY A 82 -10.51 11.07 12.28
C GLY A 82 -11.02 12.51 12.32
N GLU A 83 -10.83 13.21 13.45
CA GLU A 83 -11.18 14.63 13.58
C GLU A 83 -10.28 15.56 12.75
N MET A 84 -9.06 15.14 12.38
CA MET A 84 -8.20 15.90 11.45
C MET A 84 -8.46 15.60 9.97
N ALA A 85 -9.12 14.48 9.68
CA ALA A 85 -9.49 14.07 8.34
C ALA A 85 -10.92 14.49 7.95
N ALA A 86 -11.71 14.93 8.93
CA ALA A 86 -13.00 15.60 8.76
C ALA A 86 -12.78 17.08 8.43
#